data_AF-X1BYQ3-F1
#
_entry.id   AF-X1BYQ3-F1
#
_cell.length_a   1.000
_cell.length_b   1.000
_cell.length_c   1.000
_cell.angle_alpha   90.00
_cell.angle_beta   90.00
_cell.angle_gamma   90.00
#
_symmetry.space_group_name_H-M   'P 1'
#
loop_
_entity.id
_entity.type
_entity.pdbx_description
1 polymer ?
#
loop_
_entity_poly.entity_id
_entity_poly.type
_entity_poly.pdbx_seq_one_letter_code
_entity_poly.pdbx_strand_id
1 'polypeptide(L)'
;MTDLLGCQGQHTAGSRRARGAASEGTDIYGCKIFTGEEFRICTNVGWQYSPAIYRDTVVWSDDRYGGFSERDIYAAKVSKHRYVDANAFGSNDGTIWADAYNCLQDALAIALSGDNIFVATGTYKPDQGTNQTPGDR
;
A
#
# COMPACT_ATOMS: atom_id res chain seq x y z
N MET A 1 29.03 17.35 -24.87
CA MET A 1 29.80 17.58 -23.63
C MET A 1 28.86 18.24 -22.65
N THR A 2 28.27 17.43 -21.77
CA THR A 2 27.43 17.71 -20.59
C THR A 2 26.73 16.36 -20.31
N ASP A 3 26.64 15.81 -19.11
CA ASP A 3 27.21 16.15 -17.83
C ASP A 3 27.25 14.84 -17.02
N LEU A 4 28.31 14.66 -16.24
CA LEU A 4 28.65 13.44 -15.53
C LEU A 4 28.45 13.75 -14.05
N LEU A 5 27.24 13.52 -13.53
CA LEU A 5 26.97 13.55 -12.09
C LEU A 5 26.33 12.23 -11.70
N GLY A 6 27.21 11.30 -11.32
CA GLY A 6 26.82 10.08 -10.64
C GLY A 6 26.12 10.43 -9.32
N CYS A 7 24.99 9.78 -9.07
CA CYS A 7 24.42 9.70 -7.74
C CYS A 7 25.40 8.93 -6.83
N GLN A 8 26.31 9.68 -6.21
CA GLN A 8 27.05 9.26 -5.04
C GLN A 8 26.06 9.14 -3.87
N GLY A 9 25.38 8.00 -3.82
CA GLY A 9 24.73 7.51 -2.62
C GLY A 9 25.48 6.26 -2.18
N GLN A 10 26.56 6.43 -1.42
CA GLN A 10 27.16 5.31 -0.70
C GLN A 10 26.15 4.82 0.36
N HIS A 11 25.24 3.95 -0.02
CA HIS A 11 24.53 3.11 0.95
C HIS A 11 25.33 1.83 1.10
N THR A 12 26.47 1.98 1.79
CA THR A 12 27.17 0.85 2.39
C THR A 12 26.15 0.09 3.24
N ALA A 13 25.89 -1.16 2.89
CA ALA A 13 25.46 -2.17 3.84
C ALA A 13 26.50 -2.19 4.97
N GLY A 14 26.23 -1.39 6.01
CA GLY A 14 27.23 -1.02 7.00
C GLY A 14 26.52 -0.60 8.26
N SER A 15 26.43 -1.53 9.20
CA SER A 15 26.09 -1.30 10.59
C SER A 15 26.91 -0.11 11.13
N ARG A 16 26.29 1.07 11.25
CA ARG A 16 26.82 2.17 12.07
C ARG A 16 26.03 2.21 13.37
N ARG A 17 26.70 1.80 14.45
CA ARG A 17 26.25 2.05 15.83
C ARG A 17 26.25 3.56 16.08
N ALA A 18 25.07 4.17 16.17
CA ALA A 18 24.90 5.49 16.74
C ALA A 18 24.12 5.36 18.06
N ARG A 19 24.72 5.83 19.15
CA ARG A 19 24.11 5.92 20.48
C ARG A 19 22.97 6.93 20.43
N GLY A 20 21.77 6.51 20.83
CA GLY A 20 20.70 7.39 21.33
C GLY A 20 19.41 7.38 20.52
N ALA A 21 18.42 6.65 21.05
CA ALA A 21 16.96 6.78 20.87
C ALA A 21 16.34 6.50 19.48
N ALA A 22 15.52 5.42 19.46
CA ALA A 22 14.62 4.90 18.43
C ALA A 22 15.26 4.20 17.20
N SER A 23 14.83 2.96 16.96
CA SER A 23 15.19 2.01 15.87
C SER A 23 16.51 1.22 16.03
N GLU A 24 16.52 0.18 16.87
CA GLU A 24 17.47 -0.93 16.68
C GLU A 24 16.83 -2.05 15.84
N GLY A 25 16.48 -1.72 14.61
CA GLY A 25 15.83 -2.63 13.65
C GLY A 25 15.92 -2.06 12.24
N THR A 26 16.09 -2.92 11.24
CA THR A 26 16.12 -2.51 9.82
C THR A 26 14.71 -2.52 9.26
N ASP A 27 14.06 -1.35 9.21
CA ASP A 27 12.71 -1.20 8.64
C ASP A 27 12.64 -1.61 7.16
N ILE A 28 11.49 -2.13 6.72
CA ILE A 28 11.22 -2.43 5.30
C ILE A 28 10.44 -1.28 4.68
N TYR A 29 11.01 -0.75 3.59
CA TYR A 29 10.40 0.26 2.74
C TYR A 29 10.06 -0.33 1.37
N GLY A 30 8.97 0.15 0.77
CA GLY A 30 8.62 -0.04 -0.63
C GLY A 30 8.84 1.25 -1.40
N CYS A 31 9.07 1.14 -2.71
CA CYS A 31 9.15 2.28 -3.63
C CYS A 31 8.11 2.11 -4.73
N LYS A 32 7.33 3.15 -5.00
CA LYS A 32 6.44 3.20 -6.16
C LYS A 32 7.30 3.40 -7.42
N ILE A 33 7.43 2.35 -8.24
CA ILE A 33 8.34 2.33 -9.41
C ILE A 33 8.13 3.53 -10.35
N PHE A 34 6.88 3.96 -10.55
CA PHE A 34 6.57 5.03 -11.50
C PHE A 34 6.80 6.44 -10.96
N THR A 35 6.73 6.63 -9.64
CA THR A 35 6.83 7.96 -9.02
C THR A 35 8.11 8.14 -8.21
N GLY A 36 8.83 7.05 -7.93
CA GLY A 36 9.98 7.05 -7.01
C GLY A 36 9.60 7.27 -5.55
N GLU A 37 8.30 7.36 -5.23
CA GLU A 37 7.83 7.66 -3.88
C GLU A 37 8.04 6.44 -2.96
N GLU A 38 8.76 6.65 -1.86
CA GLU A 38 8.97 5.64 -0.84
C GLU A 38 7.82 5.62 0.17
N PHE A 39 7.42 4.42 0.60
CA PHE A 39 6.43 4.23 1.65
C PHE A 39 6.86 3.12 2.62
N ARG A 40 6.45 3.24 3.88
CA ARG A 40 6.79 2.28 4.94
C ARG A 40 5.88 1.05 4.85
N ILE A 41 6.47 -0.14 4.81
CA ILE A 41 5.73 -1.42 4.83
C ILE A 41 5.57 -1.94 6.26
N CYS A 42 6.61 -1.77 7.09
CA CYS A 42 6.57 -2.10 8.51
C CYS A 42 7.35 -1.04 9.30
N THR A 43 6.80 -0.56 10.42
CA THR A 43 7.46 0.37 11.36
C THR A 43 7.57 -0.21 12.76
N ASN A 44 7.29 -1.50 12.92
CA ASN A 44 7.36 -2.15 14.23
C ASN A 44 8.81 -2.37 14.62
N VAL A 45 9.10 -2.20 15.91
CA VAL A 45 10.42 -2.44 16.48
C VAL A 45 10.77 -3.92 16.31
N GLY A 46 11.88 -4.20 15.64
CA GLY A 46 12.36 -5.56 15.35
C GLY A 46 13.30 -5.56 14.16
N TRP A 47 14.08 -6.63 14.00
CA TRP A 47 14.85 -6.81 12.78
C TRP A 47 13.98 -7.46 11.71
N GLN A 48 13.85 -6.80 10.57
CA GLN A 48 13.18 -7.37 9.41
C GLN A 48 14.17 -7.87 8.36
N TYR A 49 13.88 -9.03 7.78
CA TYR A 49 14.78 -9.72 6.86
C TYR A 49 14.06 -10.28 5.65
N SER A 50 14.86 -10.49 4.60
CA SER A 50 14.49 -11.27 3.42
C SER A 50 13.14 -10.88 2.81
N PRO A 51 12.89 -9.58 2.52
CA PRO A 51 11.67 -9.20 1.84
C PRO A 51 11.60 -9.87 0.48
N ALA A 52 10.45 -10.48 0.19
CA ALA A 52 10.08 -10.99 -1.12
C ALA A 52 8.74 -10.36 -1.52
N ILE A 53 8.57 -10.11 -2.82
CA ILE A 53 7.34 -9.51 -3.34
C ILE A 53 6.76 -10.39 -4.44
N TYR A 54 5.44 -10.61 -4.37
CA TYR A 54 4.66 -11.17 -5.46
C TYR A 54 3.36 -10.37 -5.62
N ARG A 55 3.18 -9.81 -6.83
CA ARG A 55 2.07 -8.90 -7.15
C ARG A 55 1.99 -7.73 -6.15
N ASP A 56 0.93 -7.66 -5.38
CA ASP A 56 0.64 -6.64 -4.38
C ASP A 56 1.05 -7.06 -2.97
N THR A 57 1.63 -8.24 -2.78
CA THR A 57 1.90 -8.77 -1.45
C THR A 57 3.40 -8.83 -1.22
N VAL A 58 3.86 -8.13 -0.19
CA VAL A 58 5.23 -8.19 0.31
C VAL A 58 5.24 -9.11 1.52
N VAL A 59 6.13 -10.10 1.51
CA VAL A 59 6.34 -11.08 2.57
C VAL A 59 7.73 -10.90 3.15
N TRP A 60 7.89 -10.97 4.46
CA TRP A 60 9.20 -10.83 5.12
C TRP A 60 9.26 -11.65 6.41
N SER A 61 10.48 -11.88 6.90
CA SER A 61 10.71 -12.47 8.23
C SER A 61 10.96 -11.36 9.25
N ASP A 62 10.43 -11.52 10.47
CA ASP A 62 10.56 -10.52 11.53
C ASP A 62 10.74 -11.17 12.91
N ASP A 63 11.71 -10.67 13.67
CA ASP A 63 12.11 -11.20 15.00
C ASP A 63 11.34 -10.50 16.16
N ARG A 64 10.14 -10.00 15.87
CA ARG A 64 9.33 -9.07 16.70
C ARG A 64 9.07 -9.53 18.15
N TYR A 65 9.12 -10.82 18.46
CA TYR A 65 8.66 -11.35 19.76
C TYR A 65 9.59 -12.32 20.53
N GLY A 66 10.72 -12.79 20.00
CA GLY A 66 11.52 -13.82 20.71
C GLY A 66 13.04 -13.82 20.52
N GLY A 67 13.62 -12.75 19.96
CA GLY A 67 15.05 -12.73 19.61
C GLY A 67 15.38 -13.69 18.46
N PHE A 68 16.68 -13.87 18.16
CA PHE A 68 17.18 -14.56 16.94
C PHE A 68 16.64 -15.99 16.67
N SER A 69 15.90 -16.59 17.62
CA SER A 69 15.34 -17.94 17.56
C SER A 69 13.87 -18.01 17.16
N GLU A 70 13.12 -16.90 17.15
CA GLU A 70 11.67 -16.89 16.86
C GLU A 70 11.36 -15.93 15.71
N ARG A 71 11.67 -16.38 14.49
CA ARG A 71 11.29 -15.72 13.24
C ARG A 71 9.87 -16.11 12.85
N ASP A 72 8.99 -15.12 12.79
CA ASP A 72 7.70 -15.27 12.13
C ASP A 72 7.74 -14.73 10.70
N ILE A 73 6.85 -15.25 9.85
CA ILE A 73 6.63 -14.74 8.50
C ILE A 73 5.44 -13.79 8.53
N TYR A 74 5.66 -12.57 8.08
CA TYR A 74 4.63 -11.53 7.94
C TYR A 74 4.41 -11.19 6.48
N ALA A 75 3.21 -10.66 6.19
CA ALA A 75 2.88 -10.15 4.87
C ALA A 75 2.07 -8.86 4.97
N ALA A 76 2.22 -7.99 3.98
CA ALA A 76 1.46 -6.76 3.83
C ALA A 76 1.08 -6.58 2.36
N LYS A 77 -0.14 -6.07 2.14
CA LYS A 77 -0.58 -5.63 0.82
C LYS A 77 -0.14 -4.20 0.58
N VAL A 78 0.48 -3.96 -0.57
CA VAL A 78 1.00 -2.64 -0.97
C VAL A 78 0.09 -1.92 -1.98
N SER A 79 -0.91 -2.61 -2.55
CA SER A 79 -1.97 -1.98 -3.35
C SER A 79 -3.28 -1.94 -2.60
N LYS A 80 -4.08 -0.89 -2.81
CA LYS A 80 -5.43 -0.80 -2.27
C LYS A 80 -6.44 -1.29 -3.30
N HIS A 81 -7.33 -2.18 -2.87
CA HIS A 81 -8.46 -2.64 -3.67
C HIS A 81 -9.70 -1.87 -3.25
N ARG A 82 -10.51 -1.47 -4.22
CA ARG A 82 -11.81 -0.85 -3.99
C ARG A 82 -12.87 -1.64 -4.75
N TYR A 83 -13.94 -2.01 -4.07
CA TYR A 83 -15.05 -2.76 -4.65
C TYR A 83 -16.24 -1.84 -4.90
N VAL A 84 -16.94 -2.05 -6.01
CA VAL A 84 -18.11 -1.28 -6.43
C VAL A 84 -19.23 -2.23 -6.82
N ASP A 85 -20.35 -2.18 -6.10
CA ASP A 85 -21.55 -2.97 -6.37
C ASP A 85 -22.78 -2.13 -6.02
N ALA A 86 -23.60 -1.80 -7.02
CA ALA A 86 -24.82 -0.99 -6.81
C ALA A 86 -25.85 -1.68 -5.90
N ASN A 87 -25.71 -3.00 -5.69
CA ASN A 87 -26.58 -3.80 -4.84
C ASN A 87 -25.94 -4.15 -3.48
N ALA A 88 -24.77 -3.61 -3.15
CA ALA A 88 -24.20 -3.82 -1.82
C ALA A 88 -25.04 -3.16 -0.73
N PHE A 89 -25.20 -3.87 0.38
CA PHE A 89 -25.99 -3.45 1.54
C PHE A 89 -25.13 -3.10 2.76
N GLY A 90 -23.82 -3.36 2.70
CA GLY A 90 -22.90 -3.11 3.80
C GLY A 90 -22.54 -1.64 3.95
N SER A 91 -21.34 -1.41 4.47
CA SER A 91 -20.87 -0.12 4.98
C SER A 91 -20.59 0.93 3.89
N ASN A 92 -20.67 0.55 2.61
CA ASN A 92 -20.42 1.43 1.47
C ASN A 92 -19.04 2.12 1.53
N ASP A 93 -18.01 1.36 1.89
CA ASP A 93 -16.63 1.83 2.07
C ASP A 93 -15.63 1.20 1.08
N GLY A 94 -16.10 0.29 0.23
CA GLY A 94 -15.32 -0.35 -0.82
C GLY A 94 -14.24 -1.31 -0.33
N THR A 95 -14.21 -1.71 0.94
CA THR A 95 -13.13 -2.56 1.49
C THR A 95 -13.24 -4.02 1.05
N ILE A 96 -14.47 -4.51 0.87
CA ILE A 96 -14.81 -5.85 0.38
C ILE A 96 -16.11 -5.79 -0.43
N TRP A 97 -16.48 -6.87 -1.13
CA TRP A 97 -17.73 -6.92 -1.90
C TRP A 97 -18.99 -6.64 -1.06
N ALA A 98 -19.06 -7.10 0.18
CA ALA A 98 -20.22 -6.87 1.04
C ALA A 98 -20.39 -5.39 1.43
N ASP A 99 -19.27 -4.67 1.58
CA ASP A 99 -19.20 -3.25 1.94
C ASP A 99 -18.86 -2.37 0.72
N ALA A 100 -19.10 -2.86 -0.50
CA ALA A 100 -18.71 -2.19 -1.73
C ALA A 100 -19.36 -0.80 -1.88
N TYR A 101 -18.73 0.09 -2.66
CA TYR A 101 -19.36 1.35 -3.04
C TYR A 101 -20.56 1.11 -3.96
N ASN A 102 -21.70 1.71 -3.65
CA ASN A 102 -22.91 1.60 -4.46
C ASN A 102 -22.82 2.47 -5.73
N CYS A 103 -21.97 3.51 -5.71
CA CYS A 103 -21.72 4.38 -6.86
C CYS A 103 -20.26 4.33 -7.28
N LEU A 104 -20.00 4.19 -8.58
CA LEU A 104 -18.63 4.16 -9.13
C LEU A 104 -17.87 5.47 -8.89
N GLN A 105 -18.56 6.62 -8.90
CA GLN A 105 -17.94 7.92 -8.67
C GLN A 105 -17.38 8.06 -7.26
N ASP A 106 -18.02 7.48 -6.25
CA ASP A 106 -17.51 7.53 -4.88
C ASP A 106 -16.20 6.76 -4.74
N ALA A 107 -16.08 5.60 -5.40
CA ALA A 107 -14.83 4.85 -5.45
C ALA A 107 -13.72 5.61 -6.21
N LEU A 108 -14.06 6.24 -7.35
CA LEU A 108 -13.12 7.02 -8.15
C LEU A 108 -12.64 8.29 -7.44
N ALA A 109 -13.51 8.95 -6.68
CA ALA A 109 -13.19 10.19 -5.97
C ALA A 109 -12.08 10.02 -4.92
N ILE A 110 -11.90 8.80 -4.41
CA ILE A 110 -10.89 8.47 -3.39
C ILE A 110 -9.79 7.55 -3.89
N ALA A 111 -9.88 7.08 -5.13
CA ALA A 111 -8.88 6.20 -5.72
C ALA A 111 -7.59 6.98 -5.96
N LEU A 112 -6.47 6.41 -5.52
CA LEU A 112 -5.14 6.96 -5.78
C LEU A 112 -4.49 6.24 -6.96
N SER A 113 -3.45 6.85 -7.53
CA SER A 113 -2.64 6.21 -8.56
C SER A 113 -2.09 4.88 -8.04
N GLY A 114 -2.37 3.79 -8.76
CA GLY A 114 -2.01 2.42 -8.38
C GLY A 114 -3.09 1.63 -7.64
N ASP A 115 -4.24 2.24 -7.32
CA ASP A 115 -5.40 1.51 -6.79
C ASP A 115 -6.06 0.65 -7.87
N ASN A 116 -6.55 -0.52 -7.48
CA ASN A 116 -7.40 -1.36 -8.32
C ASN A 116 -8.87 -1.16 -7.94
N ILE A 117 -9.72 -0.86 -8.93
CA ILE A 117 -11.18 -0.78 -8.74
C ILE A 117 -11.84 -1.99 -9.40
N PHE A 118 -12.52 -2.81 -8.59
CA PHE A 118 -13.28 -3.97 -9.02
C PHE A 118 -14.76 -3.60 -9.03
N VAL A 119 -15.41 -3.74 -10.18
CA VAL A 119 -16.81 -3.34 -10.36
C VAL A 119 -17.64 -4.58 -10.67
N ALA A 120 -18.71 -4.79 -9.92
CA ALA A 120 -19.68 -5.85 -10.20
C ALA A 120 -20.41 -5.58 -11.51
N THR A 121 -21.13 -6.57 -12.03
CA THR A 121 -22.00 -6.33 -13.19
C THR A 121 -23.15 -5.41 -12.80
N GLY A 122 -23.47 -4.43 -13.64
CA GLY A 122 -24.55 -3.48 -13.37
C GLY A 122 -24.47 -2.25 -14.24
N THR A 123 -25.44 -1.36 -14.05
CA THR A 123 -25.46 -0.05 -14.70
C THR A 123 -24.96 1.00 -13.72
N TYR A 124 -23.79 1.56 -13.97
CA TYR A 124 -23.20 2.61 -13.16
C TYR A 124 -23.21 3.90 -13.95
N LYS A 125 -23.90 4.91 -13.43
CA LYS A 125 -24.02 6.19 -14.13
C LYS A 125 -23.02 7.21 -13.55
N PRO A 126 -22.42 8.06 -14.40
CA PRO A 126 -21.44 9.04 -13.94
C PRO A 126 -22.05 10.17 -13.11
N ASP A 127 -23.37 10.38 -13.19
CA ASP A 127 -24.15 11.37 -12.44
C ASP A 127 -24.61 10.86 -11.05
N GLN A 128 -24.05 9.77 -10.54
CA GLN A 128 -24.42 9.19 -9.24
C GLN A 128 -23.23 9.15 -8.28
N GLY A 129 -23.43 9.61 -7.05
CA GLY A 129 -22.45 9.64 -5.96
C GLY A 129 -22.66 10.83 -5.02
N THR A 130 -21.86 10.91 -3.96
CA THR A 130 -21.98 11.93 -2.88
C THR A 130 -21.84 13.37 -3.40
N ASN A 131 -21.18 13.57 -4.55
CA ASN A 131 -20.94 14.89 -5.16
C ASN A 131 -21.45 14.99 -6.61
N GLN A 132 -22.43 14.18 -6.99
CA GLN A 132 -23.03 14.22 -8.32
C GLN A 132 -24.51 14.60 -8.22
N THR A 133 -25.08 15.21 -9.27
CA THR A 133 -26.52 15.50 -9.32
C THR A 133 -27.22 14.44 -10.17
N PRO A 134 -28.01 13.52 -9.58
CA PRO A 134 -28.63 12.46 -10.36
C PRO A 134 -29.54 12.98 -11.48
N GLY A 135 -29.27 12.57 -12.71
CA GLY A 135 -30.06 12.93 -13.90
C GLY A 135 -29.58 14.16 -14.67
N ASP A 136 -28.42 14.72 -14.35
CA ASP A 136 -27.85 15.92 -14.99
C ASP A 136 -27.03 15.66 -16.28
N ARG A 137 -26.99 14.40 -16.70
CA ARG A 137 -26.30 13.90 -17.90
C ARG A 137 -26.96 14.28 -19.23
#